data_AF-A0A409VXI9-F1
#
_entry.id   AF-A0A409VXI9-F1
#
_cell.length_a   1.000
_cell.length_b   1.000
_cell.length_c   1.000
_cell.angle_alpha   90.00
_cell.angle_beta   90.00
_cell.angle_gamma   90.00
#
_symmetry.space_group_name_H-M   'P 1'
#
loop_
_entity.id
_entity.type
_entity.pdbx_description
1 polymer ?
#
loop_
_entity_poly.entity_id
_entity_poly.type
_entity_poly.pdbx_seq_one_letter_code
_entity_poly.pdbx_strand_id
1 'polypeptide(L)'
;MSTEDDWRASWAAAIVADPYSSENVESRLQDLLDGKTVLGATGFDKKNAKNILEGFVQNVNWSFKPSVFDDMWHAVFKIAKNLRCTERVRDATYLWTETYLLDEAWDACPSEEADKDHPVVDGEYDNSWIAASLGDARLFALGYGYSAFAWNALLDGLGLVGEETNSDSMRIGSCSQLLAAGQRLKLRIHGGGDNHETPGFAGRYLKAGPKKEIDLAQKEGEVFWNDIIKALEDQQSKSGAKAEALLKLTLKHLKSGSRDKTSVEVANIICPGQ
;
A
#
# COMPACT_ATOMS: atom_id res chain seq x y z
N MET A 1 -11.62 22.93 3.98
CA MET A 1 -12.48 22.04 3.18
C MET A 1 -13.87 21.99 3.81
N SER A 2 -14.94 22.14 3.02
CA SER A 2 -16.32 22.19 3.55
C SER A 2 -16.78 20.83 4.04
N THR A 3 -17.53 20.83 5.14
CA THR A 3 -18.21 19.72 5.81
C THR A 3 -19.40 19.17 4.98
N GLU A 4 -19.17 18.77 3.73
CA GLU A 4 -19.94 17.65 3.20
C GLU A 4 -19.33 16.42 3.87
N ASP A 5 -20.09 15.77 4.75
CA ASP A 5 -19.74 14.48 5.33
C ASP A 5 -19.16 13.61 4.22
N ASP A 6 -17.85 13.32 4.27
CA ASP A 6 -17.21 12.51 3.25
C ASP A 6 -17.86 11.13 3.31
N TRP A 7 -18.82 10.90 2.43
CA TRP A 7 -19.63 9.67 2.40
C TRP A 7 -18.75 8.43 2.34
N ARG A 8 -17.52 8.56 1.85
CA ARG A 8 -16.51 7.51 1.80
C ARG A 8 -16.03 7.11 3.18
N ALA A 9 -15.83 8.05 4.09
CA ALA A 9 -15.47 7.75 5.48
C ALA A 9 -16.60 6.98 6.18
N SER A 10 -17.85 7.46 6.03
CA SER A 10 -19.04 6.79 6.58
C SER A 10 -19.21 5.37 6.00
N TRP A 11 -19.02 5.22 4.69
CA TRP A 11 -19.12 3.92 4.03
C TRP A 11 -17.94 2.98 4.34
N ALA A 12 -16.71 3.50 4.44
CA ALA A 12 -15.55 2.72 4.84
C ALA A 12 -15.78 2.11 6.22
N ALA A 13 -16.24 2.90 7.19
CA ALA A 13 -16.61 2.43 8.52
C ALA A 13 -17.74 1.39 8.46
N ALA A 14 -18.81 1.66 7.70
CA ALA A 14 -19.95 0.74 7.60
C ALA A 14 -19.58 -0.62 6.97
N ILE A 15 -18.73 -0.62 5.93
CA ILE A 15 -18.29 -1.84 5.23
C ILE A 15 -17.56 -2.77 6.20
N VAL A 16 -16.65 -2.23 7.02
CA VAL A 16 -15.77 -3.02 7.89
C VAL A 16 -16.28 -3.17 9.32
N ALA A 17 -17.48 -2.68 9.63
CA ALA A 17 -18.08 -2.78 10.95
C ALA A 17 -18.40 -4.23 11.36
N ASP A 18 -18.67 -4.46 12.65
CA ASP A 18 -19.07 -5.78 13.11
C ASP A 18 -20.51 -6.15 12.69
N PRO A 19 -20.81 -7.45 12.49
CA PRO A 19 -19.87 -8.57 12.47
C PRO A 19 -18.96 -8.51 11.22
N TYR A 20 -17.64 -8.58 11.42
CA TYR A 20 -16.67 -8.54 10.33
C TYR A 20 -16.47 -9.91 9.67
N SER A 21 -16.51 -9.95 8.34
CA SER A 21 -16.11 -11.09 7.50
C SER A 21 -15.84 -10.61 6.07
N SER A 22 -15.05 -11.38 5.31
CA SER A 22 -14.80 -11.10 3.89
C SER A 22 -16.10 -11.06 3.08
N GLU A 23 -17.07 -11.93 3.39
CA GLU A 23 -18.39 -11.94 2.75
C GLU A 23 -19.18 -10.66 3.07
N ASN A 24 -19.11 -10.16 4.31
CA ASN A 24 -19.78 -8.92 4.69
C ASN A 24 -19.15 -7.70 4.04
N VAL A 25 -17.82 -7.66 3.89
CA VAL A 25 -17.12 -6.58 3.17
C VAL A 25 -17.62 -6.50 1.73
N GLU A 26 -17.66 -7.62 1.01
CA GLU A 26 -18.17 -7.67 -0.35
C GLU A 26 -19.66 -7.31 -0.43
N SER A 27 -20.50 -7.89 0.43
CA SER A 27 -21.94 -7.63 0.44
C SER A 27 -22.24 -6.15 0.72
N ARG A 28 -21.54 -5.53 1.67
CA ARG A 28 -21.77 -4.13 2.05
C ARG A 28 -21.23 -3.16 1.00
N LEU A 29 -20.11 -3.50 0.35
CA LEU A 29 -19.64 -2.74 -0.81
C LEU A 29 -20.66 -2.84 -1.97
N GLN A 30 -21.32 -3.98 -2.15
CA GLN A 30 -22.40 -4.13 -3.13
C GLN A 30 -23.64 -3.33 -2.71
N ASP A 31 -23.97 -3.29 -1.42
CA ASP A 31 -25.09 -2.51 -0.87
C ASP A 31 -24.92 -1.00 -1.06
N LEU A 32 -23.69 -0.48 -0.94
CA LEU A 32 -23.33 0.89 -1.34
C LEU A 32 -23.76 1.18 -2.78
N LEU A 33 -23.48 0.24 -3.69
CA LEU A 33 -23.73 0.41 -5.12
C LEU A 33 -25.17 0.10 -5.55
N ASP A 34 -25.95 -0.57 -4.69
CA ASP A 34 -27.36 -0.89 -4.93
C ASP A 34 -28.31 0.11 -4.23
N GLY A 35 -27.78 1.19 -3.64
CA GLY A 35 -28.58 2.24 -3.03
C GLY A 35 -29.17 1.88 -1.66
N LYS A 36 -28.61 0.87 -0.99
CA LYS A 36 -29.13 0.43 0.32
C LYS A 36 -28.49 1.23 1.45
N THR A 37 -29.18 1.31 2.58
CA THR A 37 -28.63 1.90 3.81
C THR A 37 -28.05 0.82 4.70
N VAL A 38 -26.79 1.00 5.12
CA VAL A 38 -26.08 0.12 6.05
C VAL A 38 -25.51 0.97 7.17
N LEU A 39 -25.89 0.67 8.42
CA LEU A 39 -25.35 1.34 9.62
C LEU A 39 -25.39 2.88 9.55
N GLY A 40 -26.44 3.44 8.96
CA GLY A 40 -26.61 4.90 8.81
C GLY A 40 -25.95 5.50 7.56
N ALA A 41 -25.08 4.77 6.87
CA ALA A 41 -24.54 5.17 5.57
C ALA A 41 -25.52 4.80 4.45
N THR A 42 -25.99 5.79 3.68
CA THR A 42 -26.95 5.58 2.57
C THR A 42 -26.22 5.42 1.25
N GLY A 43 -26.63 4.41 0.47
CA GLY A 43 -25.97 4.05 -0.78
C GLY A 43 -26.42 4.92 -1.94
N PHE A 44 -25.88 4.65 -3.12
CA PHE A 44 -26.15 5.39 -4.34
C PHE A 44 -26.88 4.54 -5.38
N ASP A 45 -27.66 5.18 -6.26
CA ASP A 45 -28.36 4.50 -7.36
C ASP A 45 -27.37 3.72 -8.23
N LYS A 46 -27.70 2.45 -8.46
CA LYS A 46 -26.99 1.47 -9.30
C LYS A 46 -26.65 1.99 -10.70
N LYS A 47 -27.43 2.92 -11.25
CA LYS A 47 -27.15 3.54 -12.57
C LYS A 47 -25.74 4.14 -12.66
N ASN A 48 -25.18 4.59 -11.53
CA ASN A 48 -23.86 5.21 -11.46
C ASN A 48 -22.80 4.34 -10.77
N ALA A 49 -23.06 3.04 -10.56
CA ALA A 49 -22.21 2.15 -9.75
C ALA A 49 -20.71 2.19 -10.11
N LYS A 50 -20.36 2.29 -11.40
CA LYS A 50 -18.95 2.40 -11.83
C LYS A 50 -18.27 3.67 -11.31
N ASN A 51 -18.95 4.82 -11.41
CA ASN A 51 -18.43 6.10 -10.96
C ASN A 51 -18.35 6.16 -9.43
N ILE A 52 -19.33 5.56 -8.74
CA ILE A 52 -19.35 5.49 -7.28
C ILE A 52 -18.21 4.60 -6.77
N LEU A 53 -18.00 3.42 -7.37
CA LEU A 53 -16.90 2.54 -6.98
C LEU A 53 -15.54 3.20 -7.21
N GLU A 54 -15.33 3.83 -8.36
CA GLU A 54 -14.11 4.58 -8.66
C GLU A 54 -13.90 5.71 -7.65
N GLY A 55 -14.90 6.57 -7.45
CA GLY A 55 -14.80 7.70 -6.53
C GLY A 55 -14.57 7.28 -5.08
N PHE A 56 -15.13 6.14 -4.65
CA PHE A 56 -14.85 5.54 -3.36
C PHE A 56 -13.37 5.15 -3.26
N VAL A 57 -12.87 4.36 -4.21
CA VAL A 57 -11.47 3.87 -4.23
C VAL A 57 -10.47 5.03 -4.24
N GLN A 58 -10.71 6.09 -5.03
CA GLN A 58 -9.76 7.19 -5.20
C GLN A 58 -9.46 7.97 -3.91
N ASN A 59 -10.41 8.07 -2.98
CA ASN A 59 -10.30 9.02 -1.86
C ASN A 59 -10.54 8.37 -0.48
N VAL A 60 -10.71 7.06 -0.41
CA VAL A 60 -10.98 6.40 0.88
C VAL A 60 -9.71 6.34 1.75
N ASN A 61 -9.79 6.87 2.97
CA ASN A 61 -8.72 6.71 3.95
C ASN A 61 -8.94 5.44 4.79
N TRP A 62 -8.04 4.47 4.65
CA TRP A 62 -8.07 3.20 5.39
C TRP A 62 -7.15 3.16 6.61
N SER A 63 -6.55 4.29 7.00
CA SER A 63 -5.60 4.37 8.13
C SER A 63 -6.19 3.86 9.45
N PHE A 64 -7.50 3.96 9.62
CA PHE A 64 -8.21 3.50 10.82
C PHE A 64 -8.36 1.98 10.90
N LYS A 65 -8.22 1.24 9.78
CA LYS A 65 -8.34 -0.23 9.78
C LYS A 65 -7.48 -0.91 8.69
N PRO A 66 -6.14 -0.79 8.72
CA PRO A 66 -5.26 -1.34 7.68
C PRO A 66 -5.33 -2.87 7.54
N SER A 67 -5.79 -3.58 8.57
CA SER A 67 -5.92 -5.03 8.58
C SER A 67 -6.87 -5.57 7.51
N VAL A 68 -7.78 -4.76 6.97
CA VAL A 68 -8.81 -5.17 6.00
C VAL A 68 -8.39 -5.09 4.53
N PHE A 69 -7.19 -4.59 4.22
CA PHE A 69 -6.78 -4.35 2.83
C PHE A 69 -6.92 -5.59 1.92
N ASP A 70 -6.58 -6.78 2.42
CA ASP A 70 -6.72 -8.01 1.63
C ASP A 70 -8.16 -8.26 1.18
N ASP A 71 -9.10 -8.22 2.13
CA ASP A 71 -10.53 -8.42 1.86
C ASP A 71 -11.11 -7.28 1.00
N MET A 72 -10.71 -6.04 1.30
CA MET A 72 -11.20 -4.86 0.60
C MET A 72 -10.78 -4.85 -0.87
N TRP A 73 -9.50 -5.12 -1.17
CA TRP A 73 -9.00 -5.18 -2.54
C TRP A 73 -9.61 -6.33 -3.33
N HIS A 74 -9.76 -7.50 -2.71
CA HIS A 74 -10.48 -8.60 -3.33
C HIS A 74 -11.94 -8.23 -3.68
N ALA A 75 -12.68 -7.63 -2.74
CA ALA A 75 -14.05 -7.21 -2.96
C ALA A 75 -14.17 -6.14 -4.07
N VAL A 76 -13.33 -5.11 -4.03
CA VAL A 76 -13.28 -4.03 -5.04
C VAL A 76 -13.07 -4.61 -6.43
N PHE A 77 -12.04 -5.45 -6.62
CA PHE A 77 -11.72 -5.97 -7.95
C PHE A 77 -12.72 -7.03 -8.42
N LYS A 78 -13.34 -7.79 -7.51
CA LYS A 78 -14.44 -8.72 -7.85
C LYS A 78 -15.66 -7.96 -8.36
N ILE A 79 -16.08 -6.91 -7.68
CA ILE A 79 -17.20 -6.06 -8.13
C ILE A 79 -16.84 -5.33 -9.42
N ALA A 80 -15.62 -4.79 -9.54
CA ALA A 80 -15.16 -4.11 -10.75
C ALA A 80 -15.21 -5.04 -11.98
N LYS A 81 -14.87 -6.32 -11.81
CA LYS A 81 -14.99 -7.34 -12.86
C LYS A 81 -16.45 -7.54 -13.28
N ASN A 82 -17.36 -7.66 -12.31
CA ASN A 82 -18.80 -7.82 -12.57
C ASN A 82 -19.38 -6.60 -13.31
N LEU A 83 -18.93 -5.39 -12.95
CA LEU A 83 -19.31 -4.14 -13.60
C LEU A 83 -18.56 -3.87 -14.91
N ARG A 84 -17.58 -4.72 -15.29
CA ARG A 84 -16.70 -4.51 -16.44
C ARG A 84 -16.04 -3.12 -16.40
N CYS A 85 -15.38 -2.81 -15.29
CA CYS A 85 -14.66 -1.55 -15.07
C CYS A 85 -13.33 -1.75 -14.32
N THR A 86 -12.71 -2.93 -14.45
CA THR A 86 -11.45 -3.27 -13.76
C THR A 86 -10.31 -2.30 -14.07
N GLU A 87 -10.14 -1.89 -15.33
CA GLU A 87 -9.10 -0.91 -15.72
C GLU A 87 -9.30 0.43 -15.01
N ARG A 88 -10.53 0.93 -14.99
CA ARG A 88 -10.89 2.18 -14.32
C ARG A 88 -10.62 2.12 -12.81
N VAL A 89 -10.94 1.00 -12.18
CA VAL A 89 -10.69 0.80 -10.74
C VAL A 89 -9.20 0.67 -10.46
N ARG A 90 -8.43 0.02 -11.34
CA ARG A 90 -6.98 0.00 -11.25
C ARG A 90 -6.40 1.41 -11.35
N ASP A 91 -6.85 2.21 -12.31
CA ASP A 91 -6.39 3.60 -12.46
C ASP A 91 -6.76 4.45 -11.23
N ALA A 92 -7.94 4.20 -10.63
CA ALA A 92 -8.31 4.78 -9.33
C ALA A 92 -7.37 4.39 -8.19
N THR A 93 -6.87 3.15 -8.15
CA THR A 93 -5.86 2.76 -7.13
C THR A 93 -4.54 3.49 -7.32
N TYR A 94 -4.12 3.79 -8.55
CA TYR A 94 -2.91 4.60 -8.77
C TYR A 94 -3.08 6.03 -8.23
N LEU A 95 -4.23 6.66 -8.49
CA LEU A 95 -4.53 7.99 -7.97
C LEU A 95 -4.66 8.01 -6.44
N TRP A 96 -5.24 6.95 -5.86
CA TRP A 96 -5.27 6.77 -4.42
C TRP A 96 -3.85 6.73 -3.85
N THR A 97 -2.96 5.94 -4.44
CA THR A 97 -1.57 5.87 -3.99
C THR A 97 -0.84 7.21 -4.16
N GLU A 98 -1.03 7.91 -5.27
CA GLU A 98 -0.50 9.26 -5.46
C GLU A 98 -1.00 10.21 -4.35
N THR A 99 -2.29 10.18 -4.03
CA THR A 99 -2.88 11.05 -2.99
C THR A 99 -2.21 10.87 -1.62
N TYR A 100 -1.75 9.67 -1.28
CA TYR A 100 -1.20 9.37 0.05
C TYR A 100 0.33 9.19 0.10
N LEU A 101 1.00 8.99 -1.05
CA LEU A 101 2.43 8.70 -1.14
C LEU A 101 3.17 9.58 -2.17
N LEU A 102 2.54 10.64 -2.71
CA LEU A 102 3.21 11.57 -3.64
C LEU A 102 4.33 12.35 -2.93
N ASP A 103 4.01 12.91 -1.76
CA ASP A 103 4.91 13.73 -0.97
C ASP A 103 5.55 12.91 0.16
N GLU A 104 6.59 13.46 0.81
CA GLU A 104 7.15 12.86 2.01
C GLU A 104 6.08 12.74 3.11
N ALA A 105 6.28 11.79 4.02
CA ALA A 105 5.44 11.72 5.21
C ALA A 105 5.50 13.05 5.98
N TRP A 106 4.40 13.53 6.55
CA TRP A 106 4.37 14.87 7.17
C TRP A 106 5.35 15.02 8.34
N ASP A 107 5.75 13.93 8.98
CA ASP A 107 6.79 13.90 10.03
C ASP A 107 8.22 14.01 9.48
N ALA A 108 8.39 14.08 8.16
CA ALA A 108 9.64 14.44 7.47
C ALA A 108 9.72 15.93 7.11
N CYS A 109 8.59 16.65 7.10
CA CYS A 109 8.53 18.06 6.72
C CYS A 109 9.05 18.96 7.86
N PRO A 110 9.94 19.94 7.57
CA PRO A 110 10.37 20.91 8.56
C PRO A 110 9.21 21.70 9.15
N SER A 111 9.23 21.97 10.47
CA SER A 111 8.16 22.64 11.22
C SER A 111 7.78 24.05 10.74
N GLU A 112 8.55 24.66 9.83
CA GLU A 112 8.27 25.98 9.25
C GLU A 112 7.23 25.93 8.10
N GLU A 113 6.94 24.74 7.56
CA GLU A 113 5.87 24.48 6.57
C GLU A 113 4.65 23.75 7.18
N ALA A 114 4.70 23.43 8.47
CA ALA A 114 3.60 22.78 9.17
C ALA A 114 2.36 23.68 9.12
N ASP A 115 1.34 23.21 8.43
CA ASP A 115 0.04 23.86 8.37
C ASP A 115 -0.44 24.13 9.80
N LYS A 116 -0.90 25.35 10.08
CA LYS A 116 -1.24 25.79 11.45
C LYS A 116 -2.40 24.99 12.07
N ASP A 117 -3.08 24.21 11.23
CA ASP A 117 -4.17 23.30 11.60
C ASP A 117 -3.69 21.89 11.99
N HIS A 118 -2.41 21.56 11.80
CA HIS A 118 -1.79 20.27 12.15
C HIS A 118 -0.46 20.49 12.90
N PRO A 119 -0.48 20.79 14.21
CA PRO A 119 0.75 20.91 14.98
C PRO A 119 1.53 19.60 14.92
N VAL A 120 2.79 19.67 14.48
CA VAL A 120 3.76 18.57 14.57
C VAL A 120 3.98 18.28 16.06
N VAL A 121 3.26 17.28 16.57
CA VAL A 121 3.54 16.73 17.89
C VAL A 121 4.74 15.81 17.71
N ASP A 122 5.87 16.16 18.35
CA ASP A 122 7.04 15.30 18.42
C ASP A 122 6.63 13.87 18.78
N GLY A 123 6.85 12.92 17.85
CA GLY A 123 6.61 11.49 18.05
C GLY A 123 5.29 10.94 17.52
N GLU A 124 4.47 11.71 16.79
CA GLU A 124 3.31 11.16 16.09
C GLU A 124 3.68 10.68 14.67
N TYR A 125 3.35 9.43 14.35
CA TYR A 125 3.61 8.84 13.04
C TYR A 125 2.54 9.22 12.02
N ASP A 126 2.93 9.34 10.75
CA ASP A 126 2.01 9.38 9.62
C ASP A 126 1.34 8.02 9.38
N ASN A 127 0.28 7.78 10.12
CA ASN A 127 -0.52 6.56 9.99
C ASN A 127 -1.19 6.43 8.61
N SER A 128 -1.46 7.54 7.92
CA SER A 128 -2.05 7.51 6.58
C SER A 128 -1.01 7.01 5.57
N TRP A 129 0.20 7.54 5.61
CA TRP A 129 1.31 7.12 4.75
C TRP A 129 1.74 5.67 5.01
N ILE A 130 1.83 5.27 6.30
CA ILE A 130 2.12 3.88 6.68
C ILE A 130 1.05 2.91 6.18
N ALA A 131 -0.23 3.27 6.33
CA ALA A 131 -1.35 2.46 5.86
C ALA A 131 -1.40 2.41 4.33
N ALA A 132 -1.17 3.53 3.64
CA ALA A 132 -1.13 3.59 2.19
C ALA A 132 -0.01 2.71 1.60
N SER A 133 1.18 2.76 2.21
CA SER A 133 2.30 1.86 1.92
C SER A 133 1.87 0.38 2.04
N LEU A 134 1.22 0.00 3.14
CA LEU A 134 0.70 -1.36 3.29
C LEU A 134 -0.34 -1.71 2.20
N GLY A 135 -1.30 -0.81 1.97
CA GLY A 135 -2.39 -1.02 1.01
C GLY A 135 -1.89 -1.25 -0.42
N ASP A 136 -0.94 -0.44 -0.91
CA ASP A 136 -0.37 -0.59 -2.25
C ASP A 136 0.47 -1.88 -2.38
N ALA A 137 1.28 -2.20 -1.35
CA ALA A 137 2.01 -3.47 -1.35
C ALA A 137 1.06 -4.68 -1.36
N ARG A 138 -0.10 -4.60 -0.71
CA ARG A 138 -1.11 -5.68 -0.79
C ARG A 138 -1.82 -5.71 -2.13
N LEU A 139 -2.10 -4.58 -2.79
CA LEU A 139 -2.54 -4.59 -4.19
C LEU A 139 -1.56 -5.37 -5.06
N PHE A 140 -0.26 -5.17 -4.85
CA PHE A 140 0.77 -5.87 -5.61
C PHE A 140 0.85 -7.36 -5.27
N ALA A 141 0.87 -7.68 -3.99
CA ALA A 141 0.91 -9.06 -3.50
C ALA A 141 -0.31 -9.88 -3.91
N LEU A 142 -1.46 -9.25 -4.17
CA LEU A 142 -2.67 -9.89 -4.67
C LEU A 142 -2.78 -9.90 -6.20
N GLY A 143 -1.85 -9.25 -6.91
CA GLY A 143 -1.79 -9.23 -8.38
C GLY A 143 -2.73 -8.20 -9.03
N TYR A 144 -3.11 -7.14 -8.32
CA TYR A 144 -4.02 -6.10 -8.81
C TYR A 144 -3.31 -4.88 -9.40
N GLY A 145 -2.15 -4.51 -8.87
CA GLY A 145 -1.37 -3.37 -9.34
C GLY A 145 -0.27 -2.99 -8.36
N TYR A 146 0.65 -2.13 -8.77
CA TYR A 146 1.66 -1.55 -7.88
C TYR A 146 2.07 -0.20 -8.43
N SER A 147 1.92 0.83 -7.61
CA SER A 147 2.15 2.21 -8.04
C SER A 147 3.64 2.54 -8.14
N ALA A 148 4.00 3.39 -9.12
CA ALA A 148 5.34 3.96 -9.18
C ALA A 148 5.61 4.88 -7.97
N PHE A 149 4.58 5.52 -7.42
CA PHE A 149 4.69 6.32 -6.20
C PHE A 149 5.01 5.43 -4.99
N ALA A 150 4.35 4.27 -4.85
CA ALA A 150 4.68 3.30 -3.79
C ALA A 150 6.11 2.76 -3.91
N TRP A 151 6.57 2.53 -5.14
CA TRP A 151 7.96 2.15 -5.41
C TRP A 151 8.94 3.22 -4.94
N ASN A 152 8.72 4.49 -5.29
CA ASN A 152 9.59 5.58 -4.88
C ASN A 152 9.56 5.74 -3.35
N ALA A 153 8.38 5.76 -2.75
CA ALA A 153 8.18 5.79 -1.30
C ALA A 153 8.94 4.68 -0.55
N LEU A 154 9.00 3.47 -1.12
CA LEU A 154 9.83 2.38 -0.58
C LEU A 154 11.32 2.74 -0.61
N LEU A 155 11.81 3.30 -1.71
CA LEU A 155 13.22 3.66 -1.84
C LEU A 155 13.59 4.85 -0.95
N ASP A 156 12.71 5.83 -0.82
CA ASP A 156 12.92 7.01 0.02
C ASP A 156 13.02 6.62 1.49
N GLY A 157 12.11 5.78 1.99
CA GLY A 157 12.17 5.27 3.36
C GLY A 157 13.35 4.35 3.64
N LEU A 158 13.95 3.73 2.62
CA LEU A 158 15.23 3.03 2.73
C LEU A 158 16.45 3.95 2.61
N GLY A 159 16.25 5.21 2.19
CA GLY A 159 17.33 6.16 1.91
C GLY A 159 18.17 5.76 0.70
N LEU A 160 17.53 5.13 -0.29
CA LEU A 160 18.14 4.71 -1.56
C LEU A 160 18.01 5.78 -2.66
N VAL A 161 17.22 6.83 -2.43
CA VAL A 161 17.00 7.94 -3.35
C VAL A 161 17.13 9.25 -2.56
N GLY A 162 17.97 10.18 -3.04
CA GLY A 162 18.14 11.52 -2.47
C GLY A 162 19.00 11.62 -1.20
N GLU A 163 19.45 12.84 -0.87
CA GLU A 163 20.13 13.19 0.40
C GLU A 163 19.16 13.79 1.45
N GLU A 164 17.86 13.86 1.13
CA GLU A 164 16.85 14.57 1.94
C GLU A 164 16.15 13.67 2.98
N THR A 165 15.46 14.36 3.90
CA THR A 165 14.93 13.92 5.20
C THR A 165 14.15 12.60 5.15
N ASN A 166 14.72 11.55 5.74
CA ASN A 166 14.07 10.25 5.91
C ASN A 166 13.51 10.14 7.35
N SER A 167 12.18 10.12 7.49
CA SER A 167 11.48 10.02 8.78
C SER A 167 11.20 8.58 9.21
N ASP A 168 10.83 8.38 10.47
CA ASP A 168 10.45 7.06 10.94
C ASP A 168 9.16 6.55 10.29
N SER A 169 8.22 7.41 9.90
CA SER A 169 7.03 6.98 9.16
C SER A 169 7.40 6.41 7.79
N MET A 170 8.34 7.03 7.09
CA MET A 170 8.85 6.53 5.80
C MET A 170 9.54 5.16 5.95
N ARG A 171 10.37 5.00 6.99
CA ARG A 171 11.00 3.71 7.33
C ARG A 171 9.97 2.64 7.67
N ILE A 172 8.96 2.99 8.46
CA ILE A 172 7.91 2.06 8.89
C ILE A 172 7.05 1.65 7.69
N GLY A 173 6.62 2.57 6.82
CA GLY A 173 5.86 2.18 5.63
C GLY A 173 6.71 1.38 4.63
N SER A 174 8.01 1.65 4.50
CA SER A 174 8.93 0.77 3.74
C SER A 174 8.99 -0.65 4.32
N CYS A 175 9.04 -0.77 5.66
CA CYS A 175 8.90 -2.06 6.32
C CYS A 175 7.54 -2.70 6.04
N SER A 176 6.44 -1.94 6.07
CA SER A 176 5.10 -2.43 5.69
C SER A 176 5.13 -3.06 4.30
N GLN A 177 5.69 -2.35 3.31
CA GLN A 177 5.75 -2.82 1.92
C GLN A 177 6.56 -4.12 1.80
N LEU A 178 7.74 -4.16 2.41
CA LEU A 178 8.64 -5.32 2.34
C LEU A 178 8.12 -6.53 3.12
N LEU A 179 7.41 -6.33 4.22
CA LEU A 179 6.73 -7.42 4.93
C LEU A 179 5.53 -7.94 4.13
N ALA A 180 4.78 -7.05 3.48
CA ALA A 180 3.55 -7.35 2.77
C ALA A 180 3.76 -7.94 1.37
N ALA A 181 4.89 -7.63 0.73
CA ALA A 181 5.16 -7.99 -0.67
C ALA A 181 6.64 -8.24 -0.99
N GLY A 182 7.54 -8.34 0.01
CA GLY A 182 8.99 -8.42 -0.22
C GLY A 182 9.45 -9.55 -1.11
N GLN A 183 8.86 -10.75 -1.02
CA GLN A 183 9.19 -11.86 -1.92
C GLN A 183 8.71 -11.58 -3.35
N ARG A 184 7.51 -11.01 -3.51
CA ARG A 184 7.02 -10.56 -4.83
C ARG A 184 7.86 -9.45 -5.43
N LEU A 185 8.29 -8.49 -4.61
CA LEU A 185 9.16 -7.40 -5.03
C LEU A 185 10.52 -7.94 -5.44
N LYS A 186 11.10 -8.87 -4.68
CA LYS A 186 12.33 -9.57 -5.05
C LYS A 186 12.19 -10.26 -6.40
N LEU A 187 11.09 -11.00 -6.61
CA LEU A 187 10.79 -11.65 -7.88
C LEU A 187 10.73 -10.64 -9.03
N ARG A 188 9.99 -9.54 -8.86
CA ARG A 188 9.91 -8.42 -9.81
C ARG A 188 11.27 -7.78 -10.12
N ILE A 189 12.10 -7.55 -9.10
CA ILE A 189 13.45 -6.98 -9.23
C ILE A 189 14.37 -7.93 -10.00
N HIS A 190 14.36 -9.22 -9.65
CA HIS A 190 15.13 -10.25 -10.34
C HIS A 190 14.59 -10.55 -11.73
N GLY A 191 13.42 -10.00 -12.04
CA GLY A 191 12.79 -10.18 -13.33
C GLY A 191 12.13 -11.53 -13.53
N GLY A 192 11.90 -12.27 -12.45
CA GLY A 192 11.18 -13.53 -12.47
C GLY A 192 9.74 -13.31 -12.04
N GLY A 193 8.78 -13.78 -12.82
CA GLY A 193 7.39 -13.81 -12.36
C GLY A 193 6.53 -14.71 -13.24
N ASP A 194 6.47 -16.00 -12.91
CA ASP A 194 5.62 -17.01 -13.55
C ASP A 194 5.67 -17.06 -15.10
N ASN A 195 4.98 -18.01 -15.72
CA ASN A 195 4.97 -18.19 -17.19
C ASN A 195 4.22 -17.07 -17.95
N HIS A 196 4.04 -15.90 -17.34
CA HIS A 196 3.21 -14.81 -17.84
C HIS A 196 4.00 -13.50 -17.85
N GLU A 197 3.64 -12.55 -18.73
CA GLU A 197 4.27 -11.24 -18.80
C GLU A 197 4.07 -10.49 -17.47
N THR A 198 5.06 -10.53 -16.59
CA THR A 198 5.06 -9.69 -15.38
C THR A 198 5.82 -8.39 -15.64
N PRO A 199 5.36 -7.27 -15.05
CA PRO A 199 6.16 -6.05 -14.99
C PRO A 199 7.47 -6.37 -14.26
N GLY A 200 8.60 -6.27 -14.94
CA GLY A 200 9.93 -6.43 -14.36
C GLY A 200 10.45 -5.13 -13.75
N PHE A 201 11.74 -5.15 -13.41
CA PHE A 201 12.48 -3.98 -12.92
C PHE A 201 12.45 -2.81 -13.91
N ALA A 202 12.38 -1.57 -13.40
CA ALA A 202 12.36 -0.34 -14.18
C ALA A 202 11.26 -0.26 -15.27
N GLY A 203 10.10 -0.87 -15.03
CA GLY A 203 8.96 -0.83 -15.97
C GLY A 203 9.14 -1.72 -17.21
N ARG A 204 10.16 -2.58 -17.25
CA ARG A 204 10.39 -3.49 -18.38
C ARG A 204 9.58 -4.77 -18.20
N TYR A 205 8.65 -5.07 -19.10
CA TYR A 205 8.08 -6.41 -19.19
C TYR A 205 9.17 -7.37 -19.63
N LEU A 206 9.52 -8.36 -18.80
CA LEU A 206 10.45 -9.42 -19.19
C LEU A 206 9.68 -10.45 -20.00
N LYS A 207 9.42 -10.09 -21.25
CA LYS A 207 9.12 -11.07 -22.28
C LYS A 207 10.35 -11.95 -22.44
N ALA A 208 10.18 -13.20 -22.85
CA ALA A 208 11.28 -14.11 -23.17
C ALA A 208 12.26 -13.47 -24.18
N GLY A 209 13.27 -12.78 -23.66
CA GLY A 209 14.34 -12.17 -24.42
C GLY A 209 15.47 -13.17 -24.68
N PRO A 210 16.51 -12.78 -25.44
CA PRO A 210 17.72 -13.58 -25.56
C PRO A 210 18.27 -13.91 -24.17
N LYS A 211 18.63 -15.18 -23.93
CA LYS A 211 19.11 -15.69 -22.62
C LYS A 211 20.16 -14.79 -21.94
N LYS A 212 21.03 -14.16 -22.72
CA LYS A 212 22.05 -13.22 -22.22
C LYS A 212 21.48 -11.96 -21.56
N GLU A 213 20.35 -11.44 -22.03
CA GLU A 213 19.70 -10.27 -21.45
C GLU A 213 18.99 -10.62 -20.14
N ILE A 214 18.43 -11.83 -20.07
CA ILE A 214 17.84 -12.38 -18.84
C ILE A 214 18.93 -12.59 -17.78
N ASP A 215 20.07 -13.18 -18.16
CA ASP A 215 21.20 -13.42 -17.24
C ASP A 215 21.79 -12.09 -16.70
N LEU A 216 21.79 -11.02 -17.51
CA LEU A 216 22.25 -9.70 -17.08
C LEU A 216 21.24 -9.04 -16.13
N ALA A 217 19.96 -9.03 -16.48
CA ALA A 217 18.90 -8.45 -15.65
C ALA A 217 18.80 -9.15 -14.28
N GLN A 218 18.99 -10.46 -14.23
CA GLN A 218 19.03 -11.20 -12.95
C GLN A 218 20.21 -10.79 -12.08
N LYS A 219 21.39 -10.54 -12.66
CA LYS A 219 22.56 -10.07 -11.91
C LYS A 219 22.37 -8.66 -11.37
N GLU A 220 21.86 -7.76 -12.21
CA GLU A 220 21.53 -6.39 -11.79
C GLU A 220 20.45 -6.38 -10.70
N GLY A 221 19.42 -7.22 -10.84
CA GLY A 221 18.38 -7.40 -9.84
C GLY A 221 18.91 -7.94 -8.51
N GLU A 222 19.84 -8.90 -8.54
CA GLU A 222 20.48 -9.41 -7.31
C GLU A 222 21.33 -8.34 -6.63
N VAL A 223 22.08 -7.52 -7.38
CA VAL A 223 22.82 -6.38 -6.82
C VAL A 223 21.85 -5.42 -6.13
N PHE A 224 20.79 -5.01 -6.83
CA PHE A 224 19.80 -4.08 -6.28
C PHE A 224 19.05 -4.66 -5.06
N TRP A 225 18.73 -5.95 -5.08
CA TRP A 225 18.13 -6.61 -3.92
C TRP A 225 19.08 -6.59 -2.71
N ASN A 226 20.37 -6.81 -2.92
CA ASN A 226 21.36 -6.69 -1.85
C ASN A 226 21.49 -5.25 -1.34
N ASP A 227 21.31 -4.24 -2.19
CA ASP A 227 21.24 -2.83 -1.77
C ASP A 227 20.03 -2.57 -0.87
N ILE A 228 18.85 -3.14 -1.17
CA ILE A 228 17.68 -3.10 -0.27
C ILE A 228 17.98 -3.74 1.08
N ILE A 229 18.58 -4.93 1.08
CA ILE A 229 18.93 -5.65 2.32
C ILE A 229 19.93 -4.86 3.16
N LYS A 230 20.93 -4.24 2.51
CA LYS A 230 21.91 -3.38 3.18
C LYS A 230 21.27 -2.10 3.70
N ALA A 231 20.38 -1.47 2.94
CA ALA A 231 19.67 -0.26 3.38
C ALA A 231 18.84 -0.53 4.65
N LEU A 232 18.17 -1.68 4.75
CA LEU A 232 17.49 -2.11 5.98
C LEU A 232 18.44 -2.24 7.18
N GLU A 233 19.71 -2.58 6.96
CA GLU A 233 20.73 -2.64 8.01
C GLU A 233 21.21 -1.22 8.38
N ASP A 234 21.58 -0.42 7.39
CA ASP A 234 22.13 0.91 7.58
C ASP A 234 21.14 1.86 8.27
N GLN A 235 19.85 1.77 7.93
CA GLN A 235 18.80 2.61 8.52
C GLN A 235 18.54 2.33 10.01
N GLN A 236 18.92 1.15 10.54
CA GLN A 236 18.69 0.82 11.97
C GLN A 236 19.38 1.78 12.93
N SER A 237 20.56 2.31 12.53
CA SER A 237 21.33 3.26 13.32
C SER A 237 20.85 4.71 13.23
N LYS A 238 19.90 4.99 12.33
CA LYS A 238 19.39 6.33 12.01
C LYS A 238 17.93 6.52 12.41
N SER A 239 17.31 5.48 12.95
CA SER A 239 15.88 5.41 13.23
C SER A 239 15.56 5.49 14.72
N GLY A 240 14.35 5.92 15.07
CA GLY A 240 13.83 5.76 16.42
C GLY A 240 13.56 4.29 16.77
N ALA A 241 13.36 3.99 18.06
CA ALA A 241 13.33 2.63 18.59
C ALA A 241 12.29 1.71 17.93
N LYS A 242 11.10 2.24 17.59
CA LYS A 242 10.04 1.47 16.92
C LYS A 242 10.44 1.12 15.49
N ALA A 243 10.90 2.10 14.72
CA ALA A 243 11.35 1.90 13.34
C ALA A 243 12.56 0.95 13.30
N GLU A 244 13.51 1.08 14.22
CA GLU A 244 14.66 0.18 14.35
C GLU A 244 14.22 -1.28 14.54
N ALA A 245 13.28 -1.52 15.47
CA ALA A 245 12.77 -2.85 15.75
C ALA A 245 12.08 -3.46 14.52
N LEU A 246 11.34 -2.66 13.77
CA LEU A 246 10.66 -3.08 12.54
C LEU A 246 11.65 -3.35 11.40
N LEU A 247 12.69 -2.54 11.24
CA LEU A 247 13.78 -2.77 10.26
C LEU A 247 14.47 -4.12 10.53
N LYS A 248 14.82 -4.40 11.80
CA LYS A 248 15.41 -5.68 12.22
C LYS A 248 14.50 -6.87 11.93
N LEU A 249 13.20 -6.74 12.24
CA LEU A 249 12.21 -7.78 12.00
C LEU A 249 12.05 -8.04 10.50
N THR A 250 11.94 -6.97 9.71
CA THR A 250 11.81 -7.03 8.25
C THR A 250 13.01 -7.69 7.61
N LEU A 251 14.23 -7.30 8.01
CA LEU A 251 15.46 -7.92 7.55
C LEU A 251 15.49 -9.43 7.84
N LYS A 252 15.14 -9.84 9.06
CA LYS A 252 15.04 -11.25 9.44
C LYS A 252 14.00 -11.98 8.60
N HIS A 253 12.85 -11.36 8.35
CA HIS A 253 11.80 -11.93 7.52
C HIS A 253 12.27 -12.18 6.09
N LEU A 254 12.88 -11.18 5.44
CA LEU A 254 13.38 -11.31 4.07
C LEU A 254 14.49 -12.36 3.94
N LYS A 255 15.44 -12.40 4.89
CA LYS A 255 16.53 -13.40 4.92
C LYS A 255 16.03 -14.83 5.15
N SER A 256 14.88 -15.01 5.80
CA SER A 256 14.32 -16.34 6.06
C SER A 256 13.68 -16.99 4.83
N GLY A 257 13.38 -16.23 3.77
CA GLY A 257 12.63 -16.72 2.61
C GLY A 257 11.18 -17.12 2.94
N SER A 258 10.64 -16.64 4.05
CA SER A 258 9.22 -16.84 4.41
C SER A 258 8.30 -16.17 3.40
N ARG A 259 7.06 -16.67 3.28
CA ARG A 259 6.02 -16.02 2.47
C ARG A 259 5.77 -14.58 2.91
N ASP A 260 5.32 -13.76 1.97
CA ASP A 260 4.79 -12.44 2.27
C ASP A 260 3.67 -12.50 3.31
N LYS A 261 3.61 -11.49 4.18
CA LYS A 261 2.61 -11.37 5.24
C LYS A 261 1.29 -10.83 4.72
N THR A 262 0.18 -11.23 5.34
CA THR A 262 -1.15 -10.64 5.05
C THR A 262 -1.28 -9.25 5.66
N SER A 263 -2.28 -8.48 5.23
CA SER A 263 -2.58 -7.16 5.82
C SER A 263 -2.77 -7.23 7.34
N VAL A 264 -3.49 -8.24 7.83
CA VAL A 264 -3.70 -8.49 9.27
C VAL A 264 -2.38 -8.75 10.00
N GLU A 265 -1.52 -9.59 9.44
CA GLU A 265 -0.22 -9.92 10.06
C GLU A 265 0.69 -8.71 10.14
N VAL A 266 0.73 -7.87 9.09
CA VAL A 266 1.54 -6.64 9.09
C VAL A 266 0.96 -5.60 10.03
N ALA A 267 -0.36 -5.39 10.02
CA ALA A 267 -1.03 -4.47 10.95
C ALA A 267 -0.73 -4.84 12.42
N ASN A 268 -0.80 -6.12 12.77
CA ASN A 268 -0.47 -6.60 14.12
C ASN A 268 1.00 -6.39 14.51
N ILE A 269 1.91 -6.32 13.54
CA ILE A 269 3.33 -6.05 13.77
C ILE A 269 3.57 -4.54 13.99
N ILE A 270 2.90 -3.68 13.22
CA ILE A 270 3.16 -2.24 13.19
C ILE A 270 2.34 -1.48 14.23
N CYS A 271 1.10 -1.92 14.45
CA CYS A 271 0.12 -1.36 15.38
C CYS A 271 -0.50 -2.48 16.24
N PRO A 272 0.28 -3.10 17.15
CA PRO A 272 -0.22 -4.18 17.99
C PRO A 272 -1.37 -3.70 18.90
N GLY A 273 -2.51 -4.38 18.86
CA GLY A 273 -3.65 -4.13 19.76
C GLY A 273 -4.79 -3.28 19.19
N GLN A 274 -4.80 -3.03 17.87
CA GLN A 274 -5.96 -2.51 17.14
C GLN A 274 -6.87 -3.63 16.62
#